data_AF-A0A4R7UXV3-F1
#
_entry.id   AF-A0A4R7UXV3-F1
#
_cell.length_a   1.000
_cell.length_b   1.000
_cell.length_c   1.000
_cell.angle_alpha   90.00
_cell.angle_beta   90.00
_cell.angle_gamma   90.00
#
_symmetry.space_group_name_H-M   'P 1'
#
loop_
_entity.id
_entity.type
_entity.pdbx_description
1 polymer ?
#
loop_
_entity_poly.entity_id
_entity_poly.type
_entity_poly.pdbx_seq_one_letter_code
_entity_poly.pdbx_strand_id
1 'polypeptide(L)'
;MGDDVDPREALAKLEQAEHVVVTTADGSTLGVLDEAELTAFDARDTALAALAQRFPPLLVLADHPDELSGDELVDLAELVGRIDAHHVLLVNEGRPAGVVSRATIATALPLDLLAADVRSGDPDVPALGYVCTRCTPPYHLRLSTPTPDGRPPTCGRIAFHGEMEPDA
;
A
#
# COMPACT_ATOMS: atom_id res chain seq x y z
N MET A 1 25.17 -15.94 -25.65
CA MET A 1 25.72 -17.01 -24.78
C MET A 1 25.00 -16.79 -23.45
N GLY A 2 23.83 -17.40 -23.31
CA GLY A 2 22.98 -17.19 -22.14
C GLY A 2 23.51 -18.06 -21.00
N ASP A 3 23.75 -17.46 -19.85
CA ASP A 3 23.93 -18.21 -18.61
C ASP A 3 22.61 -18.94 -18.34
N ASP A 4 22.61 -20.26 -18.53
CA ASP A 4 21.57 -21.14 -18.00
C ASP A 4 21.72 -21.12 -16.48
N VAL A 5 21.04 -20.17 -15.84
CA VAL A 5 20.93 -20.14 -14.38
C VAL A 5 20.17 -21.39 -13.96
N ASP A 6 20.82 -22.29 -13.22
CA ASP A 6 20.17 -23.48 -12.66
C ASP A 6 18.97 -23.03 -11.81
N PRO A 7 17.73 -23.47 -12.14
CA PRO A 7 16.54 -23.09 -11.39
C PRO A 7 16.66 -23.34 -9.89
N ARG A 8 17.42 -24.37 -9.47
CA ARG A 8 17.66 -24.65 -8.04
C ARG A 8 18.61 -23.67 -7.38
N GLU A 9 19.60 -23.16 -8.11
CA GLU A 9 20.52 -22.14 -7.62
C GLU A 9 19.85 -20.76 -7.59
N ALA A 10 18.94 -20.49 -8.54
CA ALA A 10 18.03 -19.35 -8.48
C ALA A 10 17.14 -19.43 -7.24
N LEU A 11 16.45 -20.57 -7.01
CA LEU A 11 15.60 -20.79 -5.85
C LEU A 11 16.32 -20.63 -4.51
N ALA A 12 17.54 -21.15 -4.37
CA ALA A 12 18.33 -20.98 -3.14
C ALA A 12 18.75 -19.52 -2.87
N LYS A 13 18.89 -18.70 -3.92
CA LYS A 13 19.14 -17.25 -3.78
C LYS A 13 17.85 -16.49 -3.45
N LEU A 14 16.67 -17.01 -3.83
CA LEU A 14 15.37 -16.44 -3.44
C LEU A 14 15.14 -16.55 -1.93
N GLU A 15 15.60 -17.63 -1.28
CA GLU A 15 15.46 -17.82 0.17
C GLU A 15 16.18 -16.75 1.03
N GLN A 16 17.11 -15.99 0.43
CA GLN A 16 17.86 -14.93 1.11
C GLN A 16 17.46 -13.53 0.65
N ALA A 17 16.56 -13.42 -0.33
CA ALA A 17 16.16 -12.16 -0.92
C ALA A 17 14.87 -11.64 -0.25
N GLU A 18 14.91 -10.41 0.26
CA GLU A 18 13.73 -9.74 0.81
C GLU A 18 12.70 -9.43 -0.30
N HIS A 19 13.19 -9.15 -1.51
CA HIS A 19 12.37 -8.83 -2.68
C HIS A 19 12.96 -9.48 -3.93
N VAL A 20 12.10 -9.94 -4.84
CA VAL A 20 12.48 -10.62 -6.08
C VAL A 20 11.82 -9.93 -7.27
N VAL A 21 12.64 -9.40 -8.17
CA VAL A 21 12.15 -8.81 -9.42
C VAL A 21 12.02 -9.91 -10.47
N VAL A 22 10.83 -10.06 -11.04
CA VAL A 22 10.55 -11.03 -12.10
C VAL A 22 10.63 -10.33 -13.44
N THR A 23 11.54 -10.78 -14.31
CA THR A 23 11.73 -10.24 -15.66
C THR A 23 11.51 -11.32 -16.72
N THR A 24 10.97 -10.94 -17.88
CA THR A 24 10.96 -11.77 -19.09
C THR A 24 12.35 -11.93 -19.68
N ALA A 25 12.52 -12.92 -20.57
CA ALA A 25 13.79 -13.18 -21.25
C ALA A 25 14.27 -12.02 -22.15
N ASP A 26 13.37 -11.11 -22.54
CA ASP A 26 13.70 -9.89 -23.29
C ASP A 26 14.09 -8.71 -22.38
N GLY A 27 14.08 -8.91 -21.06
CA GLY A 27 14.45 -7.89 -20.06
C GLY A 27 13.28 -7.06 -19.53
N SER A 28 12.05 -7.26 -20.03
CA SER A 28 10.87 -6.54 -19.53
C SER A 28 10.54 -6.98 -18.10
N THR A 29 10.22 -6.04 -17.22
CA THR A 29 9.80 -6.37 -15.85
C THR A 29 8.32 -6.76 -15.83
N LEU A 30 8.01 -7.90 -15.20
CA LEU A 30 6.65 -8.39 -14.97
C LEU A 30 6.10 -7.99 -13.61
N GLY A 31 6.94 -7.96 -12.57
CA GLY A 31 6.51 -7.68 -11.22
C GLY A 31 7.62 -7.80 -10.19
N VAL A 32 7.29 -7.49 -8.95
CA VAL A 32 8.13 -7.70 -7.76
C VAL A 32 7.36 -8.59 -6.80
N LEU A 33 8.05 -9.55 -6.21
CA LEU A 33 7.54 -10.45 -5.18
C LEU A 33 8.23 -10.21 -3.85
N ASP A 34 7.48 -10.19 -2.76
CA ASP A 34 8.01 -10.23 -1.40
C ASP A 34 8.08 -11.66 -0.82
N GLU A 35 8.66 -11.80 0.38
CA GLU A 35 8.79 -13.10 1.07
C GLU A 35 7.44 -13.81 1.28
N ALA A 36 6.37 -13.07 1.59
CA ALA A 36 5.06 -13.66 1.84
C ALA A 36 4.46 -14.21 0.54
N GLU A 37 4.64 -13.50 -0.56
CA GLU A 37 4.25 -13.94 -1.90
C GLU A 37 5.08 -15.14 -2.35
N LEU A 38 6.41 -15.11 -2.15
CA LEU A 38 7.33 -16.23 -2.41
C LEU A 38 6.93 -17.50 -1.65
N THR A 39 6.61 -17.38 -0.37
CA THR A 39 6.19 -18.50 0.48
C THR A 39 4.83 -19.05 0.03
N ALA A 40 3.91 -18.19 -0.42
CA ALA A 40 2.64 -18.63 -0.98
C ALA A 40 2.81 -19.39 -2.32
N PHE A 41 3.92 -19.19 -3.03
CA PHE A 41 4.24 -19.89 -4.28
C PHE A 41 4.77 -21.29 -4.07
N ASP A 42 5.64 -21.52 -3.08
CA ASP A 42 6.24 -22.84 -2.82
C ASP A 42 5.17 -23.90 -2.47
N ALA A 43 3.98 -23.45 -2.05
CA ALA A 43 2.84 -24.30 -1.72
C ALA A 43 2.00 -24.78 -2.92
N ARG A 44 2.24 -24.31 -4.16
CA ARG A 44 1.39 -24.66 -5.33
C ARG A 44 2.23 -24.85 -6.59
N ASP A 45 2.10 -26.01 -7.26
CA ASP A 45 2.63 -26.36 -8.62
C ASP A 45 2.13 -25.43 -9.74
N THR A 46 2.26 -24.12 -9.57
CA THR A 46 1.70 -23.09 -10.44
C THR A 46 2.80 -22.59 -11.36
N ALA A 47 2.64 -22.78 -12.67
CA ALA A 47 3.61 -22.30 -13.65
C ALA A 47 3.81 -20.78 -13.55
N LEU A 48 5.06 -20.31 -13.65
CA LEU A 48 5.45 -18.89 -13.56
C LEU A 48 4.60 -17.97 -14.48
N ALA A 49 4.16 -18.47 -15.64
CA ALA A 49 3.32 -17.72 -16.58
C ALA A 49 1.92 -17.39 -16.03
N ALA A 50 1.37 -18.21 -15.14
CA ALA A 50 0.12 -17.92 -14.43
C ALA A 50 0.30 -16.85 -13.34
N LEU A 51 1.55 -16.47 -13.02
CA LEU A 51 1.88 -15.39 -12.08
C LEU A 51 1.83 -14.01 -12.74
N ALA A 52 2.09 -13.94 -14.05
CA ALA A 52 2.06 -12.68 -14.81
C ALA A 52 0.74 -11.90 -14.66
N GLN A 53 -0.38 -12.61 -14.45
CA GLN A 53 -1.70 -12.01 -14.27
C GLN A 53 -2.06 -11.71 -12.80
N ARG A 54 -1.17 -12.07 -11.86
CA ARG A 54 -1.39 -12.00 -10.42
C ARG A 54 -0.42 -11.07 -9.71
N PHE A 55 0.57 -10.52 -10.42
CA PHE A 55 1.45 -9.53 -9.83
C PHE A 55 0.63 -8.31 -9.42
N PRO A 56 0.87 -7.79 -8.20
CA PRO A 56 0.33 -6.51 -7.81
C PRO A 56 0.73 -5.42 -8.80
N PRO A 57 -0.04 -4.32 -8.88
CA PRO A 57 0.36 -3.14 -9.65
C PRO A 57 1.78 -2.72 -9.27
N LEU A 58 2.66 -2.63 -10.29
CA LEU A 58 4.04 -2.20 -10.13
C LEU A 58 4.20 -0.77 -10.65
N LEU A 59 4.70 0.11 -9.79
CA LEU A 59 5.09 1.45 -10.20
C LEU A 59 6.56 1.42 -10.61
N VAL A 60 6.88 1.95 -11.78
CA VAL A 60 8.25 2.03 -12.28
C VAL A 60 8.70 3.48 -12.29
N LEU A 61 9.76 3.78 -11.55
CA LEU A 61 10.47 5.06 -11.63
C LEU A 61 11.67 4.86 -12.55
N ALA A 62 11.60 5.47 -13.73
CA ALA A 62 12.69 5.52 -14.68
C ALA A 62 13.64 6.68 -14.34
N ASP A 63 14.93 6.48 -14.58
CA ASP A 63 16.02 7.43 -14.31
C ASP A 63 16.07 7.80 -12.82
N HIS A 64 16.85 7.03 -12.05
CA HIS A 64 17.09 7.27 -10.63
C HIS A 64 17.26 8.77 -10.35
N PRO A 65 16.29 9.41 -9.69
CA PRO A 65 16.60 10.67 -9.04
C PRO A 65 17.62 10.32 -7.97
N ASP A 66 18.81 10.92 -8.03
CA ASP A 66 19.85 10.74 -7.00
C ASP A 66 19.29 11.06 -5.60
N GLU A 67 18.26 11.92 -5.55
CA GLU A 67 17.49 12.28 -4.37
C GLU A 67 16.06 12.65 -4.78
N LEU A 68 15.05 12.15 -4.07
CA LEU A 68 13.67 12.65 -4.15
C LEU A 68 13.51 13.78 -3.14
N SER A 69 13.02 14.93 -3.58
CA SER A 69 12.57 15.98 -2.66
C SER A 69 11.35 15.53 -1.83
N GLY A 70 11.08 16.22 -0.74
CA GLY A 70 9.94 15.90 0.13
C GLY A 70 8.59 15.94 -0.59
N ASP A 71 8.39 16.91 -1.49
CA ASP A 71 7.16 17.03 -2.30
C ASP A 71 7.04 15.87 -3.30
N GLU A 72 8.13 15.48 -3.97
CA GLU A 72 8.14 14.34 -4.89
C GLU A 72 7.89 13.01 -4.16
N LEU A 73 8.34 12.90 -2.90
CA LEU A 73 8.07 11.72 -2.07
C LEU A 73 6.59 11.65 -1.67
N VAL A 74 5.94 12.79 -1.42
CA VAL A 74 4.49 12.88 -1.17
C VAL A 74 3.71 12.46 -2.43
N ASP A 75 4.05 13.01 -3.58
CA ASP A 75 3.43 12.65 -4.86
C ASP A 75 3.59 11.15 -5.16
N LEU A 76 4.78 10.59 -4.88
CA LEU A 76 5.04 9.16 -5.01
C LEU A 76 4.16 8.34 -4.07
N ALA A 77 4.04 8.74 -2.81
CA ALA A 77 3.21 8.04 -1.83
C ALA A 77 1.72 8.08 -2.20
N GLU A 78 1.21 9.22 -2.67
CA GLU A 78 -0.16 9.35 -3.17
C GLU A 78 -0.39 8.44 -4.37
N LEU A 79 0.56 8.42 -5.31
CA LEU A 79 0.47 7.60 -6.51
C LEU A 79 0.45 6.11 -6.17
N VAL A 80 1.35 5.67 -5.28
CA VAL A 80 1.41 4.29 -4.74
C VAL A 80 0.08 3.92 -4.07
N GLY A 81 -0.48 4.81 -3.26
CA GLY A 81 -1.78 4.60 -2.61
C GLY A 81 -2.94 4.53 -3.61
N ARG A 82 -2.95 5.37 -4.64
CA ARG A 82 -4.02 5.44 -5.64
C ARG A 82 -4.12 4.19 -6.51
N ILE A 83 -2.99 3.60 -6.86
CA ILE A 83 -2.95 2.39 -7.70
C ILE A 83 -2.84 1.10 -6.88
N ASP A 84 -2.82 1.23 -5.55
CA ASP A 84 -2.59 0.14 -4.60
C ASP A 84 -1.32 -0.67 -4.92
N ALA A 85 -0.24 0.03 -5.27
CA ALA A 85 1.05 -0.60 -5.48
C ALA A 85 1.66 -0.99 -4.13
N HIS A 86 2.22 -2.19 -4.06
CA HIS A 86 2.97 -2.64 -2.89
C HIS A 86 4.45 -2.27 -2.98
N HIS A 87 4.95 -2.15 -4.21
CA HIS A 87 6.36 -1.96 -4.51
C HIS A 87 6.54 -0.91 -5.61
N VAL A 88 7.64 -0.16 -5.49
CA VAL A 88 8.16 0.73 -6.54
C VAL A 88 9.46 0.12 -7.05
N LEU A 89 9.53 -0.14 -8.35
CA LEU A 89 10.75 -0.56 -9.02
C LEU A 89 11.52 0.67 -9.51
N LEU A 90 12.79 0.75 -9.13
CA LEU A 90 13.73 1.73 -9.65
C LEU A 90 14.45 1.12 -10.86
N VAL A 91 14.45 1.85 -11.97
CA VAL A 91 15.06 1.41 -13.23
C VAL A 91 16.15 2.40 -13.66
N ASN A 92 17.35 1.88 -13.92
CA ASN A 92 18.49 2.63 -14.44
C ASN A 92 18.91 2.07 -15.79
N GLU A 93 19.03 2.94 -16.81
CA GLU A 93 19.40 2.53 -18.18
C GLU A 93 18.57 1.35 -18.72
N GLY A 94 17.28 1.32 -18.36
CA GLY A 94 16.36 0.24 -18.74
C GLY A 94 16.52 -1.07 -17.98
N ARG A 95 17.29 -1.09 -16.88
CA ARG A 95 17.50 -2.27 -16.03
C ARG A 95 17.00 -2.04 -14.59
N PRO A 96 16.41 -3.07 -13.94
CA PRO A 96 16.12 -3.03 -12.51
C PRO A 96 17.38 -2.70 -11.71
N ALA A 97 17.29 -1.68 -10.87
CA ALA A 97 18.39 -1.20 -10.05
C ALA A 97 18.07 -1.23 -8.55
N GLY A 98 16.79 -1.20 -8.18
CA GLY A 98 16.37 -1.38 -6.79
C GLY A 98 14.86 -1.51 -6.64
N VAL A 99 14.42 -1.98 -5.48
CA VAL A 99 13.01 -2.07 -5.09
C VAL A 99 12.83 -1.24 -3.83
N VAL A 100 11.78 -0.43 -3.80
CA VAL A 100 11.36 0.31 -2.60
C VAL A 100 9.96 -0.16 -2.23
N SER A 101 9.80 -0.66 -1.00
CA SER A 101 8.49 -1.06 -0.50
C SER A 101 7.62 0.15 -0.17
N ARG A 102 6.30 0.00 -0.24
CA ARG A 102 5.34 1.00 0.25
C ARG A 102 5.60 1.36 1.72
N ALA A 103 6.01 0.39 2.53
CA ALA A 103 6.36 0.62 3.93
C ALA A 103 7.58 1.53 4.06
N THR A 104 8.62 1.32 3.24
CA THR A 104 9.81 2.18 3.21
C THR A 104 9.45 3.62 2.81
N ILE A 105 8.61 3.81 1.80
CA ILE A 105 8.11 5.14 1.39
C ILE A 105 7.37 5.79 2.55
N ALA A 106 6.46 5.06 3.20
CA ALA A 106 5.70 5.57 4.33
C ALA A 106 6.61 6.00 5.51
N THR A 107 7.69 5.27 5.78
CA THR A 107 8.65 5.63 6.84
C THR A 107 9.52 6.84 6.49
N ALA A 108 9.72 7.11 5.20
CA ALA A 108 10.54 8.22 4.72
C ALA A 108 9.75 9.53 4.57
N LEU A 109 8.41 9.48 4.56
CA LEU A 109 7.56 10.66 4.42
C LEU A 109 7.80 11.64 5.58
N PRO A 110 8.16 12.91 5.28
CA PRO A 110 8.32 13.92 6.31
C PRO A 110 6.98 14.20 6.98
N LEU A 111 6.91 13.97 8.30
CA LEU A 111 5.68 14.14 9.09
C LEU A 111 5.14 15.59 9.03
N ASP A 112 6.03 16.55 8.81
CA ASP A 112 5.74 17.97 8.65
C ASP A 112 5.13 18.32 7.29
N LEU A 113 5.35 17.50 6.25
CA LEU A 113 4.71 17.65 4.93
C LEU A 113 3.35 16.96 4.85
N LEU A 114 3.02 16.09 5.80
CA LEU A 114 1.67 15.51 5.96
C LEU A 114 0.65 16.51 6.57
N ALA A 115 0.92 17.82 6.48
CA ALA A 115 0.22 18.88 7.20
C ALA A 115 -1.23 19.11 6.73
N ALA A 116 -2.20 18.62 7.51
CA ALA A 116 -3.27 19.38 8.19
C ALA A 116 -4.41 18.46 8.66
N ASP A 117 -4.66 17.36 7.94
CA ASP A 117 -5.85 16.52 8.15
C ASP A 117 -5.54 15.08 8.57
N VAL A 118 -4.26 14.68 8.62
CA VAL A 118 -3.85 13.38 9.18
C VAL A 118 -3.16 13.64 10.52
N ARG A 119 -3.97 13.92 11.55
CA ARG A 119 -3.50 13.69 12.91
C ARG A 119 -3.39 12.18 13.08
N SER A 120 -2.20 11.71 13.42
CA SER A 120 -2.00 10.39 14.00
C SER A 120 -3.12 10.15 15.01
N GLY A 121 -4.04 9.25 14.69
CA GLY A 121 -5.03 8.80 15.66
C GLY A 121 -4.24 8.30 16.86
N ASP A 122 -4.44 8.92 18.01
CA ASP A 122 -3.90 8.41 19.26
C ASP A 122 -4.46 6.98 19.44
N PRO A 123 -3.62 5.94 19.47
CA PRO A 123 -4.09 4.55 19.59
C PRO A 123 -4.81 4.30 20.92
N ASP A 124 -4.67 5.19 21.91
CA ASP A 124 -5.39 5.15 23.18
C ASP A 124 -6.77 5.84 23.11
N VAL A 125 -7.10 6.51 21.99
CA VAL A 125 -8.42 7.11 21.78
C VAL A 125 -9.33 6.07 21.10
N PRO A 126 -10.38 5.58 21.78
CA PRO A 126 -11.30 4.60 21.20
C PRO A 126 -11.97 5.17 19.95
N ALA A 127 -12.17 4.32 18.94
CA ALA A 127 -12.84 4.68 17.70
C ALA A 127 -14.18 5.39 18.00
N LEU A 128 -14.39 6.57 17.40
CA LEU A 128 -15.60 7.37 17.61
C LEU A 128 -16.76 6.76 16.81
N GLY A 129 -17.40 5.75 17.41
CA GLY A 129 -18.64 5.17 16.92
C GLY A 129 -19.84 6.00 17.34
N TYR A 130 -20.80 6.16 16.43
CA TYR A 130 -22.08 6.77 16.71
C TYR A 130 -23.22 5.94 16.12
N VAL A 131 -24.34 5.87 16.82
CA VAL A 131 -25.55 5.16 16.43
C VAL A 131 -26.77 6.09 16.47
N CYS A 132 -27.59 6.02 15.43
CA CYS A 132 -28.92 6.62 15.42
C CYS A 132 -29.94 5.52 15.74
N THR A 133 -30.34 5.43 17.02
CA THR A 133 -31.34 4.48 17.53
C THR A 133 -32.77 4.75 17.04
N ARG A 134 -33.01 5.95 16.48
CA ARG A 134 -34.30 6.34 15.87
C ARG A 134 -34.50 5.78 14.45
N CYS A 135 -33.44 5.35 13.76
CA CYS A 135 -33.55 4.69 12.46
C CYS A 135 -33.97 3.22 12.64
N THR A 136 -34.78 2.72 11.70
CA THR A 136 -35.13 1.28 11.62
C THR A 136 -34.71 0.74 10.25
N PRO A 137 -33.65 -0.10 10.16
CA PRO A 137 -32.73 -0.49 11.24
C PRO A 137 -31.84 0.68 11.72
N PRO A 138 -31.21 0.57 12.91
CA PRO A 138 -30.29 1.59 13.43
C PRO A 138 -29.19 1.93 12.41
N TYR A 139 -28.86 3.21 12.32
CA TYR A 139 -27.81 3.69 11.42
C TYR A 139 -26.54 3.95 12.22
N HIS A 140 -25.42 3.38 11.79
CA HIS A 140 -24.12 3.54 12.43
C HIS A 140 -23.21 4.41 11.59
N LEU A 141 -22.46 5.28 12.25
CA LEU A 141 -21.45 6.15 11.66
C LEU A 141 -20.17 6.03 12.48
N ARG A 142 -19.04 5.78 11.82
CA ARG A 142 -17.72 5.80 12.44
C ARG A 142 -16.97 7.01 11.92
N LEU A 143 -16.45 7.82 12.83
CA LEU A 143 -15.62 8.97 12.50
C LEU A 143 -14.17 8.70 12.92
N SER A 144 -13.24 9.06 12.04
CA SER A 144 -11.81 9.02 12.34
C SER A 144 -11.35 10.23 13.17
N THR A 145 -12.16 11.30 13.19
CA THR A 145 -11.89 12.54 13.94
C THR A 145 -13.16 13.07 14.60
N PRO A 146 -13.07 13.78 15.73
CA PRO A 146 -14.19 14.54 16.26
C PRO A 146 -14.70 15.56 15.26
N THR A 147 -15.99 15.89 15.33
CA THR A 147 -16.56 17.02 14.58
C THR A 147 -15.85 18.34 14.94
N PRO A 148 -15.86 19.35 14.05
CA PRO A 148 -15.16 20.63 14.29
C PRO A 148 -15.57 21.34 15.58
N ASP A 149 -16.79 21.10 16.05
CA ASP A 149 -17.36 21.66 17.27
C ASP A 149 -17.38 20.68 18.46
N GLY A 150 -16.84 19.47 18.28
CA GLY A 150 -16.76 18.42 19.30
C GLY A 150 -18.12 17.78 19.66
N ARG A 151 -19.19 18.08 18.92
CA ARG A 151 -20.54 17.55 19.16
C ARG A 151 -20.77 16.23 18.42
N PRO A 152 -21.66 15.35 18.89
CA PRO A 152 -22.04 14.17 18.12
C PRO A 152 -22.55 14.55 16.71
N PRO A 153 -22.23 13.77 15.67
CA PRO A 153 -22.73 14.02 14.32
C PRO A 153 -24.26 13.88 14.27
N THR A 154 -24.89 14.54 13.31
CA THR A 154 -26.32 14.36 13.04
C THR A 154 -26.58 13.16 12.15
N CYS A 155 -27.77 12.57 12.27
CA CYS A 155 -28.18 11.44 11.45
C CYS A 155 -28.18 11.81 9.95
N GLY A 156 -27.22 11.28 9.19
CA GLY A 156 -27.14 11.51 7.74
C GLY A 156 -28.24 10.80 6.93
N ARG A 157 -28.97 9.86 7.53
CA ARG A 157 -30.08 9.14 6.87
C ARG A 157 -31.39 9.91 6.94
N ILE A 158 -31.66 10.54 8.07
CA ILE A 158 -32.92 11.24 8.34
C ILE A 158 -32.61 12.49 9.18
N ALA A 159 -32.62 13.66 8.54
CA ALA A 159 -32.20 14.92 9.16
C ALA A 159 -32.97 15.29 10.45
N PHE A 160 -34.26 14.93 10.55
CA PHE A 160 -35.09 15.22 11.72
C PHE A 160 -34.84 14.29 12.92
N HIS A 161 -34.04 13.23 12.77
CA HIS A 161 -33.63 12.41 13.91
C HIS A 161 -32.65 13.14 14.84
N GLY A 162 -31.92 14.15 14.33
CA GLY A 162 -31.01 14.97 15.12
C GLY A 162 -29.65 14.31 15.36
N GLU A 163 -29.02 14.65 16.48
CA GLU A 163 -27.71 14.14 16.91
C GLU A 163 -27.76 12.63 17.18
N MET A 164 -26.66 11.95 16.81
CA MET A 164 -26.46 10.52 17.04
C MET A 164 -25.88 10.28 18.45
N GLU A 165 -26.15 9.10 19.01
CA GLU A 165 -25.62 8.69 20.32
C GLU A 165 -24.25 8.02 20.13
N PRO A 166 -23.29 8.13 21.07
CA PRO A 166 -22.06 7.35 21.01
C PRO A 166 -22.35 5.84 21.03
N ASP A 167 -21.73 5.10 20.11
CA ASP A 167 -21.79 3.64 20.01
C ASP A 167 -20.72 3.08 20.96
N ALA A 168 -21.17 2.61 22.13
CA ALA A 168 -20.31 2.18 23.24
C ALA A 168 -19.58 0.85 22.98
#